data_AF-A0A316T6C1-F1
#
_entry.id   AF-A0A316T6C1-F1
#
_cell.length_a   1.000
_cell.length_b   1.000
_cell.length_c   1.000
_cell.angle_alpha   90.00
_cell.angle_beta   90.00
_cell.angle_gamma   90.00
#
_symmetry.space_group_name_H-M   'P 1'
#
loop_
_entity.id
_entity.type
_entity.pdbx_description
1 polymer ?
#
loop_
_entity_poly.entity_id
_entity_poly.type
_entity_poly.pdbx_seq_one_letter_code
_entity_poly.pdbx_strand_id
1 'polypeptide(L)'
;PKVEKDEQTYQKIFDILKKYDISHFFYIGGNDSMDTIQKLSSYGARIGSNITFIGIPKTIDNDLPLTDHTPGYGSAAKYIAAATKEVIYDASVYPFPAVTIMEIMGRDAGWLTAASSLSRGEDCDGPDLIYLPERPFDVEQFVDNVKEKMSQKYAVVIAVSEGLRDATGTYICDSLASKKVDAFGHRQLECTGKALTNMLEVLHCKTRAIELNTLQRCAAHMLSKTDIDESFQSGYEGVLAASKGETGKMVTFHRISNTPYQLEYRLSDINLIANQQRSVPGKYITKGGTDVSDSIREYIEPLIQGEYTPQYKNGVPSYFRF
;
A
#
# COMPACT_ATOMS: atom_id res chain seq x y z
N PRO A 1 20.40 12.87 -1.32
CA PRO A 1 20.85 14.26 -1.52
C PRO A 1 20.97 14.58 -3.01
N LYS A 2 20.82 15.84 -3.44
CA LYS A 2 21.13 16.20 -4.84
C LYS A 2 22.63 16.07 -5.09
N VAL A 3 23.02 15.72 -6.32
CA VAL A 3 24.43 15.48 -6.70
C VAL A 3 25.30 16.69 -6.37
N GLU A 4 24.82 17.91 -6.63
CA GLU A 4 25.57 19.15 -6.42
C GLU A 4 25.86 19.42 -4.94
N LYS A 5 25.10 18.79 -4.02
CA LYS A 5 25.26 18.98 -2.58
C LYS A 5 26.15 17.91 -1.94
N ASP A 6 26.35 16.77 -2.59
CA ASP A 6 27.05 15.62 -1.99
C ASP A 6 27.64 14.69 -3.05
N GLU A 7 28.50 15.23 -3.91
CA GLU A 7 29.16 14.46 -4.97
C GLU A 7 30.05 13.33 -4.43
N GLN A 8 30.61 13.51 -3.23
CA GLN A 8 31.46 12.52 -2.56
C GLN A 8 30.72 11.20 -2.29
N THR A 9 29.44 11.27 -1.88
CA THR A 9 28.62 10.07 -1.68
C THR A 9 28.43 9.29 -2.99
N TYR A 10 28.15 9.97 -4.09
CA TYR A 10 28.00 9.32 -5.41
C TYR A 10 29.31 8.69 -5.86
N GLN A 11 30.44 9.41 -5.74
CA GLN A 11 31.74 8.86 -6.11
C GLN A 11 32.08 7.61 -5.30
N LYS A 12 31.84 7.63 -3.99
CA LYS A 12 32.03 6.47 -3.12
C LYS A 12 31.17 5.27 -3.54
N ILE A 13 29.91 5.49 -3.92
CA ILE A 13 29.03 4.42 -4.42
C ILE A 13 29.62 3.80 -5.69
N PHE A 14 30.01 4.62 -6.66
CA PHE A 14 30.57 4.13 -7.93
C PHE A 14 31.94 3.45 -7.75
N ASP A 15 32.78 3.92 -6.83
CA ASP A 15 34.04 3.28 -6.49
C ASP A 15 33.81 1.89 -5.88
N ILE A 16 32.79 1.74 -5.03
CA ILE A 16 32.38 0.43 -4.49
C ILE A 16 31.89 -0.49 -5.60
N LEU A 17 31.01 -0.02 -6.48
CA LEU A 17 30.48 -0.82 -7.58
C LEU A 17 31.61 -1.32 -8.50
N LYS A 18 32.56 -0.44 -8.84
CA LYS A 18 33.76 -0.80 -9.63
C LYS A 18 34.66 -1.78 -8.89
N LYS A 19 34.89 -1.58 -7.59
CA LYS A 19 35.72 -2.48 -6.77
C LYS A 19 35.22 -3.92 -6.78
N TYR A 20 33.90 -4.12 -6.83
CA TYR A 20 33.27 -5.44 -6.84
C TYR A 20 32.86 -5.91 -8.23
N ASP A 21 33.31 -5.23 -9.30
CA ASP A 21 32.98 -5.56 -10.68
C ASP A 21 31.46 -5.66 -10.96
N ILE A 22 30.69 -4.76 -10.34
CA ILE A 22 29.24 -4.71 -10.48
C ILE A 22 28.88 -3.86 -11.71
N SER A 23 28.36 -4.50 -12.75
CA SER A 23 27.91 -3.84 -14.00
C SER A 23 26.42 -3.47 -14.00
N HIS A 24 25.61 -4.11 -13.15
CA HIS A 24 24.17 -3.91 -13.10
C HIS A 24 23.68 -3.71 -11.66
N PHE A 25 22.94 -2.63 -11.42
CA PHE A 25 22.34 -2.31 -10.14
C PHE A 25 20.81 -2.33 -10.27
N PHE A 26 20.18 -3.26 -9.55
CA PHE A 26 18.72 -3.38 -9.47
C PHE A 26 18.27 -2.89 -8.12
N TYR A 27 17.36 -1.91 -8.08
CA TYR A 27 16.81 -1.42 -6.82
C TYR A 27 15.32 -1.72 -6.71
N ILE A 28 14.98 -2.58 -5.75
CA ILE A 28 13.62 -3.02 -5.47
C ILE A 28 13.02 -2.10 -4.42
N GLY A 29 12.00 -1.32 -4.79
CA GLY A 29 11.37 -0.42 -3.83
C GLY A 29 10.30 0.50 -4.41
N GLY A 30 9.87 1.44 -3.57
CA GLY A 30 8.84 2.43 -3.89
C GLY A 30 9.45 3.74 -4.40
N ASN A 31 8.75 4.84 -4.14
CA ASN A 31 9.12 6.17 -4.64
C ASN A 31 10.56 6.60 -4.30
N ASP A 32 10.99 6.41 -3.06
CA ASP A 32 12.34 6.76 -2.61
C ASP A 32 13.45 5.96 -3.33
N SER A 33 13.16 4.71 -3.65
CA SER A 33 14.07 3.86 -4.43
C SER A 33 14.13 4.31 -5.89
N MET A 34 13.00 4.72 -6.47
CA MET A 34 12.95 5.25 -7.82
C MET A 34 13.68 6.59 -7.95
N ASP A 35 13.57 7.46 -6.95
CA ASP A 35 14.38 8.67 -6.82
C ASP A 35 15.89 8.36 -6.74
N THR A 36 16.28 7.30 -6.03
CA THR A 36 17.67 6.85 -5.99
C THR A 36 18.14 6.35 -7.36
N ILE A 37 17.34 5.57 -8.08
CA ILE A 37 17.67 5.12 -9.45
C ILE A 37 17.86 6.32 -10.38
N GLN A 38 16.94 7.30 -10.34
CA GLN A 38 17.04 8.53 -11.13
C GLN A 38 18.37 9.25 -10.90
N LYS A 39 18.75 9.42 -9.64
CA LYS A 39 19.97 10.13 -9.25
C LYS A 39 21.23 9.37 -9.68
N LEU A 40 21.27 8.06 -9.46
CA LEU A 40 22.41 7.21 -9.81
C LEU A 40 22.59 7.10 -11.32
N SER A 41 21.51 6.90 -12.08
CA SER A 41 21.57 6.82 -13.55
C SER A 41 22.05 8.15 -14.16
N SER A 42 21.55 9.28 -13.64
CA SER A 42 21.96 10.62 -14.08
C SER A 42 23.44 10.89 -13.81
N TYR A 43 23.92 10.53 -12.61
CA TYR A 43 25.34 10.68 -12.26
C TYR A 43 26.22 9.74 -13.10
N GLY A 44 25.79 8.49 -13.30
CA GLY A 44 26.48 7.53 -14.16
C GLY A 44 26.67 8.05 -15.58
N ALA A 45 25.62 8.63 -16.18
CA ALA A 45 25.69 9.27 -17.48
C ALA A 45 26.68 10.46 -17.50
N ARG A 46 26.68 11.30 -16.46
CA ARG A 46 27.60 12.45 -16.33
C ARG A 46 29.07 12.05 -16.33
N ILE A 47 29.42 10.90 -15.74
CA ILE A 47 30.81 10.43 -15.64
C ILE A 47 31.19 9.38 -16.70
N GLY A 48 30.30 9.09 -17.65
CA GLY A 48 30.53 8.07 -18.68
C GLY A 48 30.65 6.64 -18.12
N SER A 49 29.92 6.33 -17.05
CA SER A 49 29.87 4.97 -16.49
C SER A 49 28.99 4.05 -17.34
N ASN A 50 29.44 2.81 -17.52
CA ASN A 50 28.68 1.76 -18.21
C ASN A 50 27.78 0.93 -17.27
N ILE A 51 27.72 1.29 -15.98
CA ILE A 51 26.86 0.59 -15.01
C ILE A 51 25.40 0.93 -15.29
N THR A 52 24.54 -0.08 -15.42
CA THR A 52 23.11 0.13 -15.61
C THR A 52 22.38 0.20 -14.26
N PHE A 53 21.42 1.12 -14.15
CA PHE A 53 20.58 1.27 -12.96
C PHE A 53 19.12 1.04 -13.35
N ILE A 54 18.51 -0.03 -12.84
CA ILE A 54 17.12 -0.41 -13.14
C ILE A 54 16.29 -0.47 -11.85
N GLY A 55 15.12 0.18 -11.89
CA GLY A 55 14.12 0.10 -10.83
C GLY A 55 13.22 -1.12 -10.97
N ILE A 56 13.02 -1.85 -9.89
CA ILE A 56 12.01 -2.91 -9.79
C ILE A 56 10.91 -2.41 -8.85
N PRO A 57 9.65 -2.28 -9.33
CA PRO A 57 8.59 -1.68 -8.55
C PRO A 57 8.27 -2.54 -7.32
N LYS A 58 8.20 -1.92 -6.14
CA LYS A 58 7.70 -2.57 -4.93
C LYS A 58 7.07 -1.55 -4.00
N THR A 59 5.79 -1.69 -3.72
CA THR A 59 5.08 -0.94 -2.67
C THR A 59 3.75 -1.63 -2.40
N ILE A 60 3.37 -1.70 -1.13
CA ILE A 60 2.03 -2.16 -0.76
C ILE A 60 1.02 -1.03 -0.92
N ASP A 61 1.46 0.23 -0.91
CA ASP A 61 0.61 1.41 -0.96
C ASP A 61 0.02 1.64 -2.36
N ASN A 62 0.52 0.92 -3.38
CA ASN A 62 0.03 0.94 -4.77
C ASN A 62 0.03 2.34 -5.42
N ASP A 63 1.00 3.16 -5.02
CA ASP A 63 1.08 4.60 -5.26
C ASP A 63 2.11 5.00 -6.33
N LEU A 64 2.81 4.05 -6.96
CA LEU A 64 3.69 4.37 -8.09
C LEU A 64 2.88 4.75 -9.33
N PRO A 65 3.22 5.84 -10.04
CA PRO A 65 2.57 6.22 -11.29
C PRO A 65 3.01 5.31 -12.45
N LEU A 66 2.30 5.45 -13.58
CA LEU A 66 2.55 4.75 -14.87
C LEU A 66 2.42 3.23 -14.88
N THR A 67 2.40 2.59 -13.71
CA THR A 67 2.11 1.16 -13.54
C THR A 67 0.64 0.97 -13.13
N ASP A 68 0.01 -0.11 -13.57
CA ASP A 68 -1.36 -0.48 -13.24
C ASP A 68 -1.48 -0.78 -11.73
N HIS A 69 -0.53 -1.51 -11.19
CA HIS A 69 -0.40 -1.77 -9.76
C HIS A 69 1.06 -2.10 -9.42
N THR A 70 1.34 -2.41 -8.16
CA THR A 70 2.69 -2.69 -7.69
C THR A 70 2.82 -4.01 -6.93
N PRO A 71 3.94 -4.74 -7.11
CA PRO A 71 4.28 -5.91 -6.31
C PRO A 71 4.13 -5.70 -4.80
N GLY A 72 3.43 -6.64 -4.18
CA GLY A 72 3.08 -6.66 -2.75
C GLY A 72 1.67 -6.12 -2.46
N TYR A 73 1.10 -5.29 -3.33
CA TYR A 73 -0.26 -4.75 -3.11
C TYR A 73 -1.31 -5.85 -3.16
N GLY A 74 -1.27 -6.74 -4.16
CA GLY A 74 -2.26 -7.80 -4.32
C GLY A 74 -2.32 -8.72 -3.10
N SER A 75 -1.18 -9.12 -2.54
CA SER A 75 -1.15 -9.93 -1.32
C SER A 75 -1.62 -9.15 -0.09
N ALA A 76 -1.23 -7.89 0.06
CA ALA A 76 -1.71 -7.06 1.17
C ALA A 76 -3.23 -6.83 1.11
N ALA A 77 -3.76 -6.55 -0.08
CA ALA A 77 -5.19 -6.41 -0.34
C ALA A 77 -5.95 -7.71 -0.02
N LYS A 78 -5.41 -8.87 -0.41
CA LYS A 78 -5.98 -10.19 -0.09
C LYS A 78 -6.08 -10.40 1.42
N TYR A 79 -5.00 -10.12 2.14
CA TYR A 79 -4.98 -10.22 3.61
C TYR A 79 -5.99 -9.26 4.26
N ILE A 80 -6.02 -7.99 3.83
CA ILE A 80 -6.96 -6.99 4.37
C ILE A 80 -8.40 -7.45 4.17
N ALA A 81 -8.76 -7.93 2.98
CA ALA A 81 -10.09 -8.43 2.68
C ALA A 81 -10.50 -9.58 3.62
N ALA A 82 -9.62 -10.58 3.80
CA ALA A 82 -9.86 -11.71 4.69
C ALA A 82 -9.97 -11.29 6.15
N ALA A 83 -9.02 -10.49 6.64
CA ALA A 83 -9.02 -10.00 8.02
C ALA A 83 -10.26 -9.13 8.30
N THR A 84 -10.69 -8.29 7.36
CA THR A 84 -11.92 -7.51 7.50
C THR A 84 -13.13 -8.42 7.63
N LYS A 85 -13.23 -9.46 6.81
CA LYS A 85 -14.31 -10.45 6.90
C LYS A 85 -14.33 -11.17 8.26
N GLU A 86 -13.18 -11.60 8.76
CA GLU A 86 -13.04 -12.22 10.07
C GLU A 86 -13.46 -11.29 11.21
N VAL A 87 -13.06 -10.01 11.16
CA VAL A 87 -13.45 -8.99 12.14
C VAL A 87 -14.96 -8.72 12.10
N ILE A 88 -15.58 -8.71 10.92
CA ILE A 88 -17.04 -8.56 10.78
C ILE A 88 -17.76 -9.75 11.40
N TYR A 89 -17.30 -10.98 11.16
CA TYR A 89 -17.88 -12.16 11.81
C TYR A 89 -17.74 -12.13 13.32
N ASP A 90 -16.57 -11.77 13.88
CA ASP A 90 -16.39 -11.60 15.33
C ASP A 90 -17.32 -10.51 15.89
N ALA A 91 -17.49 -9.40 15.18
CA ALA A 91 -18.37 -8.32 15.60
C ALA A 91 -19.85 -8.73 15.57
N SER A 92 -20.25 -9.59 14.61
CA SER A 92 -21.65 -9.98 14.38
C SER A 92 -22.31 -10.70 15.57
N VAL A 93 -21.51 -11.32 16.45
CA VAL A 93 -22.04 -12.06 17.62
C VAL A 93 -22.27 -11.18 18.85
N TYR A 94 -21.98 -9.87 18.77
CA TYR A 94 -22.12 -8.98 19.92
C TYR A 94 -23.59 -8.63 20.21
N PRO A 95 -24.11 -8.93 21.42
CA PRO A 95 -25.50 -8.65 21.78
C PRO A 95 -25.69 -7.23 22.35
N PHE A 96 -24.76 -6.32 22.09
CA PHE A 96 -24.77 -4.95 22.61
C PHE A 96 -24.09 -3.96 21.63
N PRO A 97 -24.41 -2.65 21.71
CA PRO A 97 -23.80 -1.64 20.86
C PRO A 97 -22.28 -1.61 20.96
N ALA A 98 -21.59 -1.77 19.83
CA ALA A 98 -20.14 -1.81 19.75
C ALA A 98 -19.64 -1.29 18.40
N VAL A 99 -18.51 -0.59 18.42
CA VAL A 99 -17.82 -0.08 17.23
C VAL A 99 -16.40 -0.64 17.18
N THR A 100 -16.04 -1.25 16.06
CA THR A 100 -14.69 -1.74 15.78
C THR A 100 -14.09 -0.93 14.63
N ILE A 101 -12.98 -0.25 14.90
CA ILE A 101 -12.23 0.51 13.90
C ILE A 101 -11.04 -0.33 13.45
N MET A 102 -10.98 -0.66 12.16
CA MET A 102 -9.84 -1.31 11.53
C MET A 102 -8.92 -0.24 10.93
N GLU A 103 -7.77 -0.02 11.55
CA GLU A 103 -6.72 0.85 11.03
C GLU A 103 -5.84 0.08 10.05
N ILE A 104 -5.73 0.61 8.83
CA ILE A 104 -5.06 0.02 7.69
C ILE A 104 -3.98 1.01 7.21
N MET A 105 -2.76 0.53 6.94
CA MET A 105 -1.69 1.42 6.42
C MET A 105 -2.10 2.04 5.07
N GLY A 106 -1.45 3.15 4.72
CA GLY A 106 -1.71 3.87 3.47
C GLY A 106 -1.66 5.37 3.69
N ARG A 107 -0.46 5.88 3.98
CA ARG A 107 -0.19 7.26 4.39
C ARG A 107 -0.82 8.33 3.49
N ASP A 108 -0.55 8.24 2.19
CA ASP A 108 -0.95 9.26 1.21
C ASP A 108 -2.03 8.75 0.23
N ALA A 109 -2.27 7.44 0.19
CA ALA A 109 -3.21 6.80 -0.74
C ALA A 109 -4.02 5.70 -0.05
N GLY A 110 -5.32 5.63 -0.37
CA GLY A 110 -6.28 4.73 0.25
C GLY A 110 -6.41 3.35 -0.38
N TRP A 111 -5.49 2.90 -1.23
CA TRP A 111 -5.63 1.65 -1.99
C TRP A 111 -5.77 0.41 -1.11
N LEU A 112 -5.05 0.36 0.00
CA LEU A 112 -5.12 -0.73 0.99
C LEU A 112 -6.44 -0.67 1.76
N THR A 113 -6.84 0.49 2.26
CA THR A 113 -8.11 0.65 2.96
C THR A 113 -9.30 0.34 2.05
N ALA A 114 -9.24 0.71 0.78
CA ALA A 114 -10.25 0.35 -0.21
C ALA A 114 -10.37 -1.17 -0.44
N ALA A 115 -9.28 -1.92 -0.28
CA ALA A 115 -9.31 -3.39 -0.40
C ALA A 115 -10.17 -4.06 0.69
N SER A 116 -10.46 -3.38 1.81
CA SER A 116 -11.42 -3.88 2.80
C SER A 116 -12.82 -4.12 2.20
N SER A 117 -13.19 -3.38 1.14
CA SER A 117 -14.46 -3.58 0.42
C SER A 117 -14.56 -4.94 -0.27
N LEU A 118 -13.45 -5.63 -0.52
CA LEU A 118 -13.44 -7.00 -1.09
C LEU A 118 -13.95 -8.05 -0.12
N SER A 119 -14.10 -7.72 1.17
CA SER A 119 -14.80 -8.60 2.12
C SER A 119 -16.28 -8.77 1.78
N ARG A 120 -16.85 -7.87 0.96
CA ARG A 120 -18.25 -7.93 0.49
C ARG A 120 -18.49 -9.14 -0.40
N GLY A 121 -19.53 -9.90 -0.08
CA GLY A 121 -19.95 -11.09 -0.82
C GLY A 121 -21.31 -11.60 -0.35
N GLU A 122 -21.72 -12.76 -0.85
CA GLU A 122 -23.02 -13.37 -0.49
C GLU A 122 -23.14 -13.67 1.01
N ASP A 123 -22.01 -13.85 1.70
CA ASP A 123 -21.91 -14.25 3.10
C ASP A 123 -21.45 -13.11 4.03
N CYS A 124 -21.16 -11.92 3.50
CA CYS A 124 -20.67 -10.77 4.29
C CYS A 124 -20.99 -9.43 3.61
N ASP A 125 -21.65 -8.52 4.33
CA ASP A 125 -21.98 -7.16 3.84
C ASP A 125 -20.76 -6.24 3.71
N GLY A 126 -19.59 -6.67 4.22
CA GLY A 126 -18.38 -5.85 4.32
C GLY A 126 -18.43 -4.78 5.42
N PRO A 127 -17.45 -3.87 5.45
CA PRO A 127 -17.40 -2.80 6.44
C PRO A 127 -18.54 -1.79 6.20
N ASP A 128 -19.04 -1.21 7.29
CA ASP A 128 -20.14 -0.25 7.29
C ASP A 128 -19.77 1.11 6.72
N LEU A 129 -18.50 1.48 6.93
CA LEU A 129 -17.92 2.74 6.55
C LEU A 129 -16.45 2.49 6.17
N ILE A 130 -16.01 3.15 5.10
CA ILE A 130 -14.63 3.10 4.61
C ILE A 130 -14.16 4.55 4.41
N TYR A 131 -13.12 4.96 5.15
CA TYR A 131 -12.55 6.30 5.05
C TYR A 131 -11.14 6.26 4.47
N LEU A 132 -10.97 6.92 3.33
CA LEU A 132 -9.71 7.02 2.60
C LEU A 132 -9.07 8.41 2.77
N PRO A 133 -7.73 8.54 2.68
CA PRO A 133 -7.03 9.82 2.83
C PRO A 133 -7.34 10.83 1.71
N GLU A 134 -7.92 10.38 0.59
CA GLU A 134 -8.30 11.23 -0.55
C GLU A 134 -9.48 12.17 -0.27
N ARG A 135 -10.20 11.98 0.85
CA ARG A 135 -11.29 12.87 1.28
C ARG A 135 -10.96 13.51 2.63
N PRO A 136 -11.18 14.83 2.79
CA PRO A 136 -11.09 15.46 4.09
C PRO A 136 -11.98 14.74 5.10
N PHE A 137 -11.38 14.39 6.24
CA PHE A 137 -12.05 13.76 7.34
C PHE A 137 -12.69 14.81 8.24
N ASP A 138 -13.98 14.64 8.51
CA ASP A 138 -14.75 15.48 9.42
C ASP A 138 -15.17 14.62 10.62
N VAL A 139 -14.72 15.02 11.81
CA VAL A 139 -14.95 14.28 13.06
C VAL A 139 -16.42 14.31 13.46
N GLU A 140 -17.11 15.44 13.29
CA GLU A 140 -18.51 15.57 13.67
C GLU A 140 -19.37 14.70 12.75
N GLN A 141 -19.13 14.78 11.44
CA GLN A 141 -19.80 13.94 10.45
C GLN A 141 -19.50 12.45 10.67
N PHE A 142 -18.26 12.10 11.04
CA PHE A 142 -17.90 10.73 11.38
C PHE A 142 -18.73 10.21 12.56
N VAL A 143 -18.81 10.96 13.65
CA VAL A 143 -19.61 10.58 14.83
C VAL A 143 -21.08 10.39 14.45
N ASP A 144 -21.65 11.25 13.60
CA ASP A 144 -23.04 11.14 13.17
C ASP A 144 -23.28 9.95 12.25
N ASN A 145 -22.38 9.65 11.32
CA ASN A 145 -22.45 8.45 10.50
C ASN A 145 -22.40 7.17 11.36
N VAL A 146 -21.57 7.16 12.41
CA VAL A 146 -21.51 6.03 13.34
C VAL A 146 -22.82 5.87 14.11
N LYS A 147 -23.41 6.96 14.62
CA LYS A 147 -24.73 6.93 15.26
C LYS A 147 -25.81 6.38 14.32
N GLU A 148 -25.80 6.80 13.06
CA GLU A 148 -26.74 6.30 12.06
C GLU A 148 -26.62 4.78 11.90
N LYS A 149 -25.41 4.25 11.74
CA LYS A 149 -25.19 2.80 11.65
C LYS A 149 -25.57 2.05 12.92
N MET A 150 -25.27 2.60 14.09
CA MET A 150 -25.65 2.02 15.38
C MET A 150 -27.18 2.00 15.62
N SER A 151 -27.94 2.87 14.95
CA SER A 151 -29.40 2.82 15.00
C SER A 151 -30.00 1.63 14.23
N GLN A 152 -29.23 1.06 13.30
CA GLN A 152 -29.65 -0.04 12.43
C GLN A 152 -29.14 -1.40 12.92
N LYS A 153 -28.03 -1.44 13.65
CA LYS A 153 -27.44 -2.67 14.18
C LYS A 153 -26.55 -2.44 15.40
N TYR A 154 -26.32 -3.50 16.16
CA TYR A 154 -25.49 -3.44 17.37
C TYR A 154 -23.99 -3.27 17.07
N ALA A 155 -23.46 -4.00 16.09
CA ALA A 155 -22.03 -4.03 15.83
C ALA A 155 -21.68 -3.32 14.52
N VAL A 156 -20.90 -2.24 14.62
CA VAL A 156 -20.42 -1.43 13.48
C VAL A 156 -18.93 -1.69 13.26
N VAL A 157 -18.53 -1.99 12.03
CA VAL A 157 -17.13 -2.18 11.62
C VAL A 157 -16.74 -1.13 10.60
N ILE A 158 -15.67 -0.39 10.89
CA ILE A 158 -15.25 0.78 10.10
C ILE A 158 -13.81 0.55 9.65
N ALA A 159 -13.54 0.62 8.35
CA ALA A 159 -12.19 0.59 7.82
C ALA A 159 -11.66 2.03 7.64
N VAL A 160 -10.48 2.32 8.17
CA VAL A 160 -9.86 3.65 8.09
C VAL A 160 -8.41 3.54 7.66
N SER A 161 -7.97 4.47 6.82
CA SER A 161 -6.54 4.64 6.56
C SER A 161 -5.85 5.25 7.79
N GLU A 162 -4.60 4.86 8.06
CA GLU A 162 -3.73 5.57 9.01
C GLU A 162 -3.52 7.04 8.59
N GLY A 163 -3.64 7.34 7.29
CA GLY A 163 -3.32 8.62 6.66
C GLY A 163 -4.44 9.65 6.63
N LEU A 164 -5.52 9.48 7.41
CA LEU A 164 -6.64 10.42 7.41
C LEU A 164 -6.20 11.84 7.81
N ARG A 165 -6.73 12.83 7.08
CA ARG A 165 -6.46 14.26 7.29
C ARG A 165 -7.74 15.05 7.34
N ASP A 166 -7.76 16.11 8.13
CA ASP A 166 -8.85 17.07 8.14
C ASP A 166 -8.82 17.98 6.88
N ALA A 167 -9.78 18.92 6.79
CA ALA A 167 -9.86 19.88 5.69
C ALA A 167 -8.65 20.85 5.61
N THR A 168 -7.85 20.96 6.68
CA THR A 168 -6.61 21.75 6.70
C THR A 168 -5.40 20.95 6.21
N GLY A 169 -5.57 19.65 6.00
CA GLY A 169 -4.49 18.72 5.65
C GLY A 169 -3.70 18.22 6.86
N THR A 170 -4.19 18.46 8.09
CA THR A 170 -3.57 17.97 9.32
C THR A 170 -3.98 16.53 9.56
N TYR A 171 -3.04 15.66 9.91
CA TYR A 171 -3.37 14.26 10.22
C TYR A 171 -4.24 14.18 11.47
N ILE A 172 -5.29 13.35 11.43
CA ILE A 172 -6.19 13.16 12.59
C ILE A 172 -5.43 12.63 13.80
N CYS A 173 -4.37 11.86 13.57
CA CYS A 173 -3.55 11.27 14.61
C CYS A 173 -2.37 12.15 15.05
N ASP A 174 -2.17 13.36 14.49
CA ASP A 174 -0.98 14.20 14.80
C ASP A 174 -0.85 14.52 16.30
N SER A 175 -1.96 14.58 17.05
CA SER A 175 -1.96 14.81 18.50
C SER A 175 -1.40 13.63 19.32
N LEU A 176 -1.45 12.42 18.76
CA LEU A 176 -0.99 11.17 19.39
C LEU A 176 0.29 10.62 18.72
N ALA A 177 0.61 11.09 17.51
CA ALA A 177 1.74 10.62 16.71
C ALA A 177 3.09 10.97 17.34
N SER A 178 4.09 10.11 17.10
CA SER A 178 5.46 10.39 17.50
C SER A 178 6.05 11.54 16.68
N LYS A 179 6.85 12.41 17.31
CA LYS A 179 7.64 13.44 16.61
C LYS A 179 8.83 12.89 15.82
N LYS A 180 9.06 11.57 15.83
CA LYS A 180 10.17 10.95 15.09
C LYS A 180 9.87 10.91 13.59
N VAL A 181 10.88 11.22 12.80
CA VAL A 181 10.87 11.14 11.33
C VAL A 181 11.89 10.10 10.85
N ASP A 182 11.60 9.42 9.76
CA ASP A 182 12.55 8.50 9.12
C ASP A 182 13.64 9.25 8.31
N ALA A 183 14.52 8.49 7.63
CA ALA A 183 15.61 9.04 6.83
C ALA A 183 15.13 9.87 5.62
N PHE A 184 13.87 9.71 5.20
CA PHE A 184 13.23 10.44 4.11
C PHE A 184 12.33 11.58 4.61
N GLY A 185 12.17 11.74 5.94
CA GLY A 185 11.42 12.81 6.58
C GLY A 185 9.97 12.47 6.89
N HIS A 186 9.57 11.20 6.77
CA HIS A 186 8.20 10.76 7.04
C HIS A 186 7.94 10.53 8.54
N ARG A 187 6.84 11.09 9.08
CA ARG A 187 6.41 10.90 10.48
C ARG A 187 5.74 9.54 10.70
N GLN A 188 5.83 8.95 11.89
CA GLN A 188 5.11 7.70 12.20
C GLN A 188 3.63 7.97 12.57
N LEU A 189 2.67 7.36 11.87
CA LEU A 189 1.22 7.67 11.95
C LEU A 189 0.36 6.59 12.65
N GLU A 190 0.98 5.60 13.28
CA GLU A 190 0.33 4.42 13.91
C GLU A 190 -0.50 4.78 15.16
N CYS A 191 -1.59 5.52 15.00
CA CYS A 191 -2.50 5.91 16.10
C CYS A 191 -3.87 6.48 15.66
N THR A 192 -4.23 6.41 14.38
CA THR A 192 -5.49 6.97 13.86
C THR A 192 -6.72 6.25 14.43
N GLY A 193 -6.73 4.93 14.44
CA GLY A 193 -7.79 4.12 15.02
C GLY A 193 -7.99 4.44 16.50
N LYS A 194 -6.90 4.58 17.27
CA LYS A 194 -6.97 4.97 18.68
C LYS A 194 -7.49 6.40 18.87
N ALA A 195 -7.08 7.35 18.04
CA ALA A 195 -7.61 8.71 18.06
C ALA A 195 -9.13 8.70 17.86
N LEU A 196 -9.61 7.95 16.86
CA LEU A 196 -11.03 7.83 16.56
C LEU A 196 -11.81 7.12 17.68
N THR A 197 -11.25 6.08 18.32
CA THR A 197 -11.94 5.45 19.47
C THR A 197 -12.15 6.41 20.63
N ASN A 198 -11.20 7.32 20.89
CA ASN A 198 -11.35 8.35 21.92
C ASN A 198 -12.45 9.35 21.55
N MET A 199 -12.54 9.73 20.27
CA MET A 199 -13.59 10.64 19.78
C MET A 199 -14.99 10.01 19.89
N LEU A 200 -15.10 8.68 19.79
CA LEU A 200 -16.36 7.95 19.91
C LEU A 200 -16.79 7.68 21.37
N GLU A 201 -16.01 8.04 22.39
CA GLU A 201 -16.39 7.86 23.81
C GLU A 201 -17.73 8.54 24.14
N VAL A 202 -18.06 9.63 23.43
CA VAL A 202 -19.33 10.36 23.53
C VAL A 202 -20.57 9.50 23.20
N LEU A 203 -20.38 8.36 22.54
CA LEU A 203 -21.46 7.43 22.19
C LEU A 203 -21.78 6.43 23.31
N HIS A 204 -20.99 6.41 24.39
CA HIS A 204 -21.19 5.52 25.54
C HIS A 204 -21.37 4.04 25.16
N CYS A 205 -20.66 3.59 24.12
CA CYS A 205 -20.66 2.21 23.65
C CYS A 205 -19.26 1.60 23.69
N LYS A 206 -19.15 0.28 23.52
CA LYS A 206 -17.85 -0.38 23.47
C LYS A 206 -17.15 -0.02 22.16
N THR A 207 -16.06 0.74 22.23
CA THR A 207 -15.20 1.03 21.08
C THR A 207 -13.90 0.24 21.18
N ARG A 208 -13.39 -0.24 20.04
CA ARG A 208 -12.05 -0.83 19.95
C ARG A 208 -11.39 -0.49 18.62
N ALA A 209 -10.08 -0.37 18.63
CA ALA A 209 -9.26 -0.28 17.43
C ALA A 209 -8.54 -1.60 17.20
N ILE A 210 -8.49 -2.05 15.95
CA ILE A 210 -7.67 -3.15 15.48
C ILE A 210 -6.69 -2.55 14.48
N GLU A 211 -5.42 -2.55 14.83
CA GLU A 211 -4.34 -2.05 13.98
C GLU A 211 -3.74 -3.24 13.22
N LEU A 212 -3.93 -3.31 11.91
CA LEU A 212 -3.31 -4.36 11.10
C LEU A 212 -1.79 -4.21 11.08
N ASN A 213 -1.31 -2.96 11.04
CA ASN A 213 0.10 -2.57 11.12
C ASN A 213 0.96 -3.50 10.24
N THR A 214 2.01 -4.12 10.78
CA THR A 214 2.94 -4.95 9.99
C THR A 214 2.31 -6.22 9.42
N LEU A 215 1.22 -6.74 9.99
CA LEU A 215 0.65 -8.03 9.58
C LEU A 215 0.22 -8.01 8.11
N GLN A 216 -0.37 -6.92 7.65
CA GLN A 216 -0.84 -6.80 6.26
C GLN A 216 0.27 -6.77 5.21
N ARG A 217 1.52 -6.54 5.61
CA ARG A 217 2.68 -6.52 4.70
C ARG A 217 3.65 -7.69 4.91
N CYS A 218 3.38 -8.55 5.89
CA CYS A 218 4.17 -9.75 6.17
C CYS A 218 3.33 -11.05 6.20
N ALA A 219 2.08 -11.00 5.73
CA ALA A 219 1.15 -12.13 5.65
C ALA A 219 1.52 -13.15 4.57
N ALA A 220 2.76 -13.67 4.59
CA ALA A 220 3.24 -14.67 3.65
C ALA A 220 2.48 -16.02 3.72
N HIS A 221 1.67 -16.22 4.76
CA HIS A 221 0.74 -17.34 4.89
C HIS A 221 -0.50 -17.21 3.99
N MET A 222 -0.77 -16.02 3.45
CA MET A 222 -1.96 -15.70 2.65
C MET A 222 -1.59 -14.79 1.48
N LEU A 223 -0.73 -15.28 0.59
CA LEU A 223 -0.28 -14.52 -0.57
C LEU A 223 -1.25 -14.68 -1.75
N SER A 224 -1.38 -13.62 -2.54
CA SER A 224 -2.01 -13.69 -3.86
C SER A 224 -1.05 -14.36 -4.83
N LYS A 225 -1.51 -15.42 -5.51
CA LYS A 225 -0.69 -16.06 -6.54
C LYS A 225 -0.39 -15.10 -7.69
N THR A 226 -1.36 -14.29 -8.07
CA THR A 226 -1.21 -13.26 -9.11
C THR A 226 -0.08 -12.29 -8.76
N ASP A 227 -0.09 -11.75 -7.53
CA ASP A 227 0.94 -10.83 -7.05
C ASP A 227 2.33 -11.49 -7.00
N ILE A 228 2.43 -12.77 -6.62
CA ILE A 228 3.71 -13.50 -6.59
C ILE A 228 4.26 -13.76 -7.99
N ASP A 229 3.41 -14.21 -8.92
CA ASP A 229 3.80 -14.46 -10.30
C ASP A 229 4.27 -13.15 -10.98
N GLU A 230 3.53 -12.06 -10.77
CA GLU A 230 3.87 -10.73 -11.30
C GLU A 230 5.12 -10.14 -10.65
N SER A 231 5.31 -10.35 -9.34
CA SER A 231 6.52 -9.96 -8.61
C SER A 231 7.76 -10.65 -9.21
N PHE A 232 7.68 -11.97 -9.44
CA PHE A 232 8.75 -12.73 -10.06
C PHE A 232 9.05 -12.23 -11.49
N GLN A 233 7.99 -12.05 -12.30
CA GLN A 233 8.14 -11.59 -13.67
C GLN A 233 8.76 -10.18 -13.74
N SER A 234 8.42 -9.28 -12.81
CA SER A 234 9.02 -7.95 -12.75
C SER A 234 10.55 -7.98 -12.56
N GLY A 235 11.06 -8.92 -11.75
CA GLY A 235 12.48 -9.14 -11.57
C GLY A 235 13.14 -9.68 -12.85
N TYR A 236 12.48 -10.64 -13.51
CA TYR A 236 12.94 -11.19 -14.79
C TYR A 236 13.05 -10.09 -15.87
N GLU A 237 12.02 -9.27 -16.04
CA GLU A 237 12.00 -8.18 -17.00
C GLU A 237 13.08 -7.12 -16.70
N GLY A 238 13.33 -6.85 -15.43
CA GLY A 238 14.40 -5.95 -15.01
C GLY A 238 15.78 -6.44 -15.45
N VAL A 239 16.08 -7.72 -15.22
CA VAL A 239 17.34 -8.34 -15.67
C VAL A 239 17.44 -8.32 -17.19
N LEU A 240 16.36 -8.67 -17.90
CA LEU A 240 16.32 -8.64 -19.37
C LEU A 240 16.57 -7.22 -19.90
N ALA A 241 15.99 -6.19 -19.29
CA ALA A 241 16.20 -4.79 -19.63
C ALA A 241 17.67 -4.39 -19.47
N ALA A 242 18.28 -4.67 -18.32
CA ALA A 242 19.70 -4.38 -18.08
C ALA A 242 20.61 -5.11 -19.08
N SER A 243 20.29 -6.36 -19.44
CA SER A 243 21.06 -7.12 -20.45
C SER A 243 21.02 -6.49 -21.85
N LYS A 244 19.99 -5.69 -22.16
CA LYS A 244 19.83 -4.93 -23.40
C LYS A 244 20.48 -3.53 -23.33
N GLY A 245 21.16 -3.20 -22.22
CA GLY A 245 21.81 -1.92 -21.99
C GLY A 245 20.89 -0.81 -21.50
N GLU A 246 19.66 -1.14 -21.09
CA GLU A 246 18.73 -0.16 -20.54
C GLU A 246 19.21 0.35 -19.16
N THR A 247 18.99 1.63 -18.88
CA THR A 247 19.36 2.27 -17.61
C THR A 247 18.43 3.45 -17.33
N GLY A 248 18.22 3.81 -16.07
CA GLY A 248 17.31 4.90 -15.68
C GLY A 248 15.85 4.60 -16.01
N LYS A 249 15.46 3.32 -15.96
CA LYS A 249 14.09 2.88 -16.23
C LYS A 249 13.58 2.00 -15.09
N MET A 250 12.25 1.94 -14.94
CA MET A 250 11.55 1.03 -14.05
C MET A 250 10.67 0.08 -14.86
N VAL A 251 10.56 -1.17 -14.44
CA VAL A 251 9.54 -2.09 -14.97
C VAL A 251 8.16 -1.60 -14.55
N THR A 252 7.22 -1.52 -15.50
CA THR A 252 5.83 -1.08 -15.26
C THR A 252 4.83 -2.10 -15.78
N PHE A 253 3.71 -2.22 -15.08
CA PHE A 253 2.64 -3.17 -15.37
C PHE A 253 1.55 -2.46 -16.16
N HIS A 254 1.12 -3.04 -17.27
CA HIS A 254 0.10 -2.47 -18.15
C HIS A 254 -1.03 -3.46 -18.34
N ARG A 255 -2.17 -3.18 -17.70
CA ARG A 255 -3.35 -4.01 -17.81
C ARG A 255 -3.99 -3.88 -19.19
N ILE A 256 -4.15 -5.01 -19.86
CA ILE A 256 -4.79 -5.12 -21.17
C ILE A 256 -6.29 -5.40 -21.02
N SER A 257 -6.65 -6.27 -20.07
CA SER A 257 -8.03 -6.72 -19.85
C SER A 257 -8.25 -7.11 -18.39
N ASN A 258 -9.48 -6.97 -17.89
CA ASN A 258 -9.92 -7.48 -16.59
C ASN A 258 -10.46 -8.92 -16.69
N THR A 259 -11.15 -9.25 -17.80
CA THR A 259 -11.85 -10.54 -17.95
C THR A 259 -11.72 -11.06 -19.39
N PRO A 260 -10.84 -12.04 -19.67
CA PRO A 260 -9.84 -12.59 -18.74
C PRO A 260 -8.81 -11.52 -18.36
N TYR A 261 -8.25 -11.64 -17.15
CA TYR A 261 -7.20 -10.74 -16.69
C TYR A 261 -5.92 -10.95 -17.50
N GLN A 262 -5.38 -9.86 -18.04
CA GLN A 262 -4.18 -9.87 -18.87
C GLN A 262 -3.31 -8.65 -18.58
N LEU A 263 -2.00 -8.89 -18.46
CA LEU A 263 -1.00 -7.89 -18.13
C LEU A 263 0.18 -7.96 -19.11
N GLU A 264 0.68 -6.79 -19.48
CA GLU A 264 1.94 -6.61 -20.20
C GLU A 264 2.96 -5.90 -19.32
N TYR A 265 4.24 -6.24 -19.46
CA TYR A 265 5.34 -5.58 -18.78
C TYR A 265 6.05 -4.64 -19.76
N ARG A 266 6.30 -3.40 -19.33
CA ARG A 266 7.03 -2.40 -20.11
C ARG A 266 8.12 -1.76 -19.28
N LEU A 267 8.92 -0.90 -19.92
CA LEU A 267 9.88 -0.04 -19.24
C LEU A 267 9.43 1.40 -19.35
N SER A 268 9.35 2.08 -18.20
CA SER A 268 9.03 3.50 -18.12
C SER A 268 10.23 4.29 -17.64
N ASP A 269 10.38 5.52 -18.15
CA ASP A 269 11.45 6.43 -17.76
C ASP A 269 11.31 6.81 -16.28
N ILE A 270 12.40 6.64 -15.52
CA ILE A 270 12.41 6.91 -14.09
C ILE A 270 12.07 8.36 -13.75
N ASN A 271 12.35 9.31 -14.65
CA ASN A 271 12.06 10.72 -14.47
C ASN A 271 10.55 11.04 -14.41
N LEU A 272 9.72 10.18 -14.99
CA LEU A 272 8.26 10.31 -14.95
C LEU A 272 7.64 9.65 -13.70
N ILE A 273 8.44 8.92 -12.92
CA ILE A 273 8.00 8.12 -11.78
C ILE A 273 8.54 8.70 -10.47
N ALA A 274 9.82 9.05 -10.42
CA ALA A 274 10.46 9.53 -9.21
C ALA A 274 9.73 10.75 -8.63
N ASN A 275 9.46 10.72 -7.33
CA ASN A 275 8.80 11.79 -6.57
C ASN A 275 7.36 12.10 -7.01
N GLN A 276 6.69 11.18 -7.70
CA GLN A 276 5.29 11.29 -8.10
C GLN A 276 4.46 10.23 -7.36
N GLN A 277 3.19 10.52 -7.07
CA GLN A 277 2.29 9.61 -6.37
C GLN A 277 0.97 9.44 -7.11
N ARG A 278 0.38 8.26 -6.99
CA ARG A 278 -0.92 7.89 -7.55
C ARG A 278 -1.92 7.57 -6.45
N SER A 279 -2.84 8.50 -6.20
CA SER A 279 -3.95 8.30 -5.26
C SER A 279 -5.10 7.49 -5.88
N VAL A 280 -6.03 7.04 -5.03
CA VAL A 280 -7.29 6.43 -5.48
C VAL A 280 -8.11 7.44 -6.28
N PRO A 281 -8.48 7.14 -7.55
CA PRO A 281 -9.32 8.04 -8.35
C PRO A 281 -10.65 8.34 -7.66
N GLY A 282 -11.07 9.61 -7.67
CA GLY A 282 -12.32 10.03 -7.02
C GLY A 282 -13.58 9.32 -7.53
N LYS A 283 -13.55 8.75 -8.75
CA LYS A 283 -14.64 7.91 -9.29
C LYS A 283 -14.86 6.61 -8.51
N TYR A 284 -13.85 6.15 -7.77
CA TYR A 284 -13.92 4.96 -6.92
C TYR A 284 -14.45 5.25 -5.53
N ILE A 285 -14.62 6.52 -5.17
CA ILE A 285 -15.07 6.94 -3.84
C ILE A 285 -16.51 7.45 -3.97
N THR A 286 -17.38 6.98 -3.10
CA THR A 286 -18.77 7.44 -3.06
C THR A 286 -18.85 8.95 -2.80
N LYS A 287 -19.96 9.58 -3.19
CA LYS A 287 -20.15 11.03 -3.04
C LYS A 287 -20.03 11.49 -1.58
N GLY A 288 -20.43 10.66 -0.62
CA GLY A 288 -20.32 10.94 0.81
C GLY A 288 -18.91 10.80 1.37
N GLY A 289 -17.98 10.17 0.64
CA GLY A 289 -16.61 9.95 1.10
C GLY A 289 -16.46 8.91 2.22
N THR A 290 -17.51 8.12 2.44
CA THR A 290 -17.65 7.16 3.55
C THR A 290 -17.69 5.71 3.09
N ASP A 291 -17.50 5.48 1.79
CA ASP A 291 -17.48 4.17 1.15
C ASP A 291 -16.83 4.26 -0.25
N VAL A 292 -16.53 3.11 -0.86
CA VAL A 292 -16.03 2.96 -2.22
C VAL A 292 -17.06 2.32 -3.17
N SER A 293 -16.97 2.63 -4.46
CA SER A 293 -17.83 2.06 -5.50
C SER A 293 -17.42 0.64 -5.89
N ASP A 294 -18.33 -0.17 -6.43
CA ASP A 294 -18.01 -1.51 -6.94
C ASP A 294 -16.92 -1.51 -8.04
N SER A 295 -16.78 -0.43 -8.81
CA SER A 295 -15.75 -0.35 -9.85
C SER A 295 -14.31 -0.40 -9.33
N ILE A 296 -14.07 -0.11 -8.04
CA ILE A 296 -12.75 -0.35 -7.45
C ILE A 296 -12.50 -1.83 -7.23
N ARG A 297 -13.54 -2.59 -6.89
CA ARG A 297 -13.45 -4.04 -6.68
C ARG A 297 -13.09 -4.73 -7.98
N GLU A 298 -13.72 -4.34 -9.09
CA GLU A 298 -13.36 -4.84 -10.44
C GLU A 298 -11.86 -4.64 -10.78
N TYR A 299 -11.23 -3.60 -10.25
CA TYR A 299 -9.80 -3.35 -10.42
C TYR A 299 -8.93 -4.24 -9.51
N ILE A 300 -9.30 -4.39 -8.23
CA ILE A 300 -8.48 -5.11 -7.24
C ILE A 300 -8.71 -6.63 -7.30
N GLU A 301 -9.92 -7.09 -7.61
CA GLU A 301 -10.31 -8.51 -7.59
C GLU A 301 -9.35 -9.40 -8.38
N PRO A 302 -8.95 -9.07 -9.64
CA PRO A 302 -7.96 -9.87 -10.37
C PRO A 302 -6.61 -9.99 -9.65
N LEU A 303 -6.21 -8.98 -8.88
CA LEU A 303 -4.90 -8.91 -8.23
C LEU A 303 -4.79 -9.80 -6.99
N ILE A 304 -5.91 -10.24 -6.42
CA ILE A 304 -5.94 -11.11 -5.23
C ILE A 304 -6.13 -12.60 -5.57
N GLN A 305 -6.24 -12.92 -6.86
CA GLN A 305 -6.61 -14.27 -7.30
C GLN A 305 -5.50 -15.30 -7.11
N GLY A 306 -5.95 -16.51 -6.77
CA GLY A 306 -5.13 -17.70 -6.57
C GLY A 306 -4.31 -17.68 -5.28
N GLU A 307 -3.95 -18.88 -4.82
CA GLU A 307 -3.30 -19.09 -3.53
C GLU A 307 -1.85 -19.53 -3.73
N TYR A 308 -0.96 -18.95 -2.94
CA TYR A 308 0.36 -19.52 -2.71
C TYR A 308 0.42 -20.06 -1.29
N THR A 309 0.49 -21.39 -1.16
CA THR A 309 0.58 -22.04 0.16
C THR A 309 2.05 -22.19 0.55
N PRO A 310 2.55 -21.52 1.59
CA PRO A 310 3.92 -21.74 2.04
C PRO A 310 4.08 -23.15 2.61
N GLN A 311 5.33 -23.61 2.70
CA GLN A 311 5.62 -24.83 3.44
C GLN A 311 5.39 -24.62 4.93
N TYR A 312 4.90 -25.65 5.63
CA TYR A 312 4.69 -25.62 7.07
C TYR A 312 5.59 -26.66 7.76
N LYS A 313 6.12 -26.30 8.93
CA LYS A 313 6.88 -27.21 9.81
C LYS A 313 6.39 -27.00 11.24
N ASN A 314 6.00 -28.07 11.92
CA ASN A 314 5.45 -28.02 13.28
C ASN A 314 4.25 -27.06 13.43
N GLY A 315 3.38 -26.97 12.41
CA GLY A 315 2.17 -26.16 12.44
C GLY A 315 2.35 -24.66 12.15
N VAL A 316 3.56 -24.19 11.84
CA VAL A 316 3.84 -22.79 11.48
C VAL A 316 4.51 -22.66 10.11
N PRO A 317 4.34 -21.53 9.39
CA PRO A 317 5.03 -21.31 8.12
C PRO A 317 6.56 -21.43 8.25
N SER A 318 7.15 -22.21 7.36
CA SER A 318 8.58 -22.44 7.27
C SER A 318 9.18 -21.53 6.21
N TYR A 319 9.72 -20.39 6.66
CA TYR A 319 10.37 -19.43 5.77
C TYR A 319 11.82 -19.78 5.48
N PHE A 320 12.27 -19.43 4.27
CA PHE A 320 13.67 -19.54 3.87
C PHE A 320 14.55 -18.62 4.73
N ARG A 321 15.76 -19.08 5.05
CA ARG A 321 16.81 -18.27 5.69
C ARG A 321 18.01 -18.25 4.75
N PHE A 322 18.48 -17.04 4.43
CA PHE A 322 19.71 -16.80 3.68
C PHE A 322 20.95 -17.14 4.51
#